data_AF-A0A2R5LE80-F1
#
_entry.id   AF-A0A2R5LE80-F1
#
_cell.length_a   1.000
_cell.length_b   1.000
_cell.length_c   1.000
_cell.angle_alpha   90.00
_cell.angle_beta   90.00
_cell.angle_gamma   90.00
#
_symmetry.space_group_name_H-M   'P 1'
#
loop_
_entity.id
_entity.type
_entity.pdbx_description
1 polymer ?
#
loop_
_entity_poly.entity_id
_entity_poly.type
_entity_poly.pdbx_seq_one_letter_code
_entity_poly.pdbx_strand_id
1 'polypeptide(L)'
;KHIYYSDKYYDEKFEYRHVVLPKEIAKKVPKTHLMSETEWRGIGVQQSQGWIHYMIHEPEPHILLFRRPLQGGQPPSQEQQMKDDDI
;
A
#
# COMPACT_ATOMS: atom_id res chain seq x y z
N LYS A 1 11.28 -11.99 9.58
CA LYS A 1 9.92 -11.44 9.79
C LYS A 1 9.74 -10.30 8.78
N HIS A 2 9.30 -10.61 7.56
CA HIS A 2 9.27 -9.63 6.47
C HIS A 2 7.85 -9.09 6.30
N ILE A 3 7.75 -7.78 6.05
CA ILE A 3 6.52 -7.16 5.55
C ILE A 3 6.38 -7.58 4.08
N TYR A 4 5.20 -8.04 3.69
CA TYR A 4 4.91 -8.39 2.30
C TYR A 4 4.22 -7.21 1.60
N TYR A 5 4.61 -6.97 0.36
CA TYR A 5 4.07 -5.94 -0.52
C TYR A 5 3.52 -6.65 -1.74
N SER A 6 2.24 -6.44 -2.05
CA SER A 6 1.65 -7.00 -3.27
C SER A 6 2.12 -6.26 -4.52
N ASP A 7 1.85 -6.87 -5.68
CA ASP A 7 1.97 -6.22 -6.97
C ASP A 7 1.03 -5.01 -7.05
N LYS A 8 1.38 -4.05 -7.89
CA LYS A 8 0.54 -2.86 -8.07
C LYS A 8 -0.63 -3.23 -8.99
N TYR A 9 -1.80 -2.69 -8.67
CA TYR A 9 -2.98 -2.75 -9.54
C TYR A 9 -3.56 -1.35 -9.70
N TYR A 10 -4.32 -1.12 -10.76
CA TYR A 10 -4.64 0.22 -11.24
C TYR A 10 -6.11 0.34 -11.60
N ASP A 11 -6.67 1.53 -11.38
CA ASP A 11 -7.88 1.98 -12.05
C ASP A 11 -7.56 3.21 -12.93
N GLU A 12 -8.57 3.96 -13.34
CA GLU A 12 -8.40 5.15 -14.18
C GLU A 12 -7.70 6.33 -13.47
N LYS A 13 -7.64 6.34 -12.13
CA LYS A 13 -7.24 7.51 -11.33
C LYS A 13 -6.11 7.22 -10.35
N PHE A 14 -6.00 5.99 -9.87
CA PHE A 14 -5.08 5.59 -8.82
C PHE A 14 -4.33 4.31 -9.17
N GLU A 15 -3.12 4.21 -8.63
CA GLU A 15 -2.45 2.95 -8.40
C GLU A 15 -2.68 2.50 -6.96
N TYR A 16 -2.75 1.18 -6.77
CA TYR A 16 -3.11 0.53 -5.53
C TYR A 16 -2.10 -0.56 -5.21
N ARG A 17 -1.95 -0.82 -3.92
CA ARG A 17 -1.18 -1.93 -3.37
C ARG A 17 -1.69 -2.20 -1.96
N HIS A 18 -1.70 -3.47 -1.58
CA HIS A 18 -1.88 -3.85 -0.18
C HIS A 18 -0.55 -4.32 0.44
N VAL A 19 -0.37 -4.01 1.72
CA VAL A 19 0.80 -4.40 2.51
C VAL A 19 0.34 -5.32 3.63
N VAL A 20 0.98 -6.48 3.75
CA VAL A 20 0.66 -7.47 4.78
C VAL A 20 1.73 -7.42 5.88
N LEU A 21 1.29 -7.08 7.08
CA LEU A 21 2.13 -6.93 8.25
C LEU A 21 2.32 -8.26 8.98
N PRO A 22 3.52 -8.55 9.50
CA PRO A 22 3.71 -9.58 10.51
C PRO A 22 2.82 -9.32 11.72
N LYS A 23 2.33 -10.40 12.36
CA LYS A 23 1.43 -10.35 13.53
C LYS A 23 1.88 -9.38 14.63
N GLU A 24 3.19 -9.21 14.81
CA GLU A 24 3.78 -8.39 15.86
C GLU A 24 3.75 -6.89 15.55
N ILE A 25 3.78 -6.54 14.26
CA ILE A 25 3.63 -5.16 13.79
C ILE A 25 2.15 -4.80 13.69
N ALA A 26 1.29 -5.73 13.25
CA ALA A 26 -0.14 -5.52 13.10
C ALA A 26 -0.83 -5.04 14.41
N LYS A 27 -0.30 -5.41 15.58
CA LYS A 27 -0.79 -4.92 16.89
C LYS A 27 -0.64 -3.41 17.09
N LYS A 28 0.22 -2.75 16.32
CA LYS A 28 0.46 -1.31 16.37
C LYS A 28 -0.47 -0.51 15.45
N VAL A 29 -1.26 -1.17 14.61
CA VAL A 29 -2.16 -0.51 13.66
C VAL A 29 -3.35 0.08 14.42
N PRO A 30 -3.64 1.39 14.27
CA PRO A 30 -4.79 2.01 14.91
C PRO A 30 -6.09 1.49 14.28
N LYS A 31 -7.10 1.28 15.12
CA LYS A 31 -8.46 0.89 14.68
C LYS A 31 -9.40 2.08 14.50
N THR A 32 -9.00 3.26 14.96
CA THR A 32 -9.85 4.45 15.07
C THR A 32 -9.71 5.41 13.91
N HIS A 33 -8.63 5.32 13.12
CA HIS A 33 -8.33 6.25 12.05
C HIS A 33 -7.38 5.62 11.02
N LEU A 34 -7.34 6.23 9.84
CA LEU A 34 -6.36 5.93 8.80
C LEU A 34 -5.01 6.54 9.16
N MET A 35 -3.96 5.72 9.15
CA MET A 35 -2.58 6.19 9.35
C MET A 35 -2.12 7.21 8.29
N SER A 36 -1.51 8.29 8.76
CA SER A 36 -0.71 9.23 7.98
C SER A 36 0.61 8.61 7.50
N GLU A 37 1.29 9.28 6.57
CA GLU A 37 2.61 8.84 6.06
C GLU A 37 3.63 8.62 7.18
N THR A 38 3.70 9.52 8.15
CA THR A 38 4.59 9.39 9.30
C THR A 38 4.28 8.15 10.14
N GLU A 39 2.99 7.85 10.35
CA GLU A 39 2.56 6.72 11.21
C GLU A 39 2.87 5.37 10.59
N TRP A 40 2.51 5.16 9.31
CA TRP A 40 2.78 3.87 8.67
C TRP A 40 4.28 3.66 8.43
N ARG A 41 5.06 4.73 8.17
CA ARG A 41 6.54 4.65 8.15
C ARG A 41 7.10 4.29 9.52
N GLY A 42 6.53 4.85 10.59
CA GLY A 42 6.94 4.59 11.98
C GLY A 42 6.80 3.13 12.42
N ILE A 43 5.88 2.36 11.82
CA ILE A 43 5.74 0.92 12.07
C ILE A 43 6.59 0.04 11.15
N GLY A 44 7.37 0.67 10.25
CA GLY A 44 8.34 -0.01 9.39
C GLY A 44 7.88 -0.28 7.96
N VAL A 45 6.70 0.21 7.55
CA VAL A 45 6.27 0.11 6.14
C VAL A 45 7.13 1.07 5.30
N GLN A 46 7.69 0.56 4.21
CA GLN A 46 8.58 1.29 3.31
C GLN A 46 7.99 1.28 1.91
N GLN A 47 7.62 2.46 1.43
CA GLN A 47 7.16 2.70 0.07
C GLN A 47 7.69 4.06 -0.41
N SER A 48 7.66 4.30 -1.72
CA SER A 48 7.94 5.62 -2.31
C SER A 48 6.96 6.69 -1.78
N GLN A 49 7.23 7.97 -2.06
CA GLN A 49 6.34 9.06 -1.62
C GLN A 49 4.95 8.98 -2.28
N GLY A 50 3.93 9.48 -1.56
CA GLY A 50 2.59 9.73 -2.10
C GLY A 50 1.56 8.62 -1.87
N TRP A 51 1.93 7.51 -1.24
CA TRP A 51 0.99 6.46 -0.87
C TRP A 51 0.10 6.88 0.31
N ILE A 52 -1.20 6.68 0.14
CA ILE A 52 -2.24 7.06 1.10
C ILE A 52 -2.91 5.78 1.60
N HIS A 53 -2.90 5.56 2.91
CA HIS A 53 -3.70 4.53 3.55
C HIS A 53 -5.17 4.98 3.52
N TYR A 54 -5.99 4.35 2.68
CA TYR A 54 -7.30 4.91 2.30
C TYR A 54 -8.49 4.15 2.87
N MET A 55 -8.28 2.95 3.41
CA MET A 55 -9.36 2.12 3.96
C MET A 55 -8.80 1.18 5.03
N ILE A 56 -9.55 1.02 6.12
CA ILE A 56 -9.30 0.01 7.15
C ILE A 56 -10.05 -1.26 6.76
N HIS A 57 -9.34 -2.38 6.67
CA HIS A 57 -9.95 -3.69 6.47
C HIS A 57 -10.17 -4.38 7.81
N GLU A 58 -11.35 -4.18 8.42
CA GLU A 58 -11.64 -4.67 9.78
C GLU A 58 -11.50 -6.19 9.97
N PRO A 59 -11.92 -7.06 9.02
CA PRO A 59 -11.73 -8.50 9.14
C PRO A 59 -10.26 -8.93 9.21
N GLU A 60 -9.37 -8.22 8.51
CA GLU A 60 -7.95 -8.55 8.44
C GLU A 60 -7.07 -7.31 8.71
N PRO A 61 -6.95 -6.89 10.00
CA PRO A 61 -6.27 -5.64 10.38
C PRO A 61 -4.75 -5.62 10.14
N HIS A 62 -4.20 -6.77 9.73
CA HIS A 62 -2.82 -6.93 9.33
C HIS A 62 -2.59 -6.57 7.85
N ILE A 63 -3.67 -6.31 7.09
CA ILE A 63 -3.64 -5.85 5.71
C ILE A 63 -3.88 -4.34 5.70
N LEU A 64 -2.90 -3.59 5.20
CA LEU A 64 -3.03 -2.15 4.97
C LEU A 64 -3.30 -1.89 3.49
N LEU A 65 -4.32 -1.08 3.20
CA LEU A 65 -4.74 -0.75 1.84
C LEU A 65 -4.24 0.63 1.45
N PHE A 66 -3.35 0.70 0.45
CA PHE A 66 -2.78 1.93 -0.04
C PHE A 66 -3.25 2.27 -1.45
N ARG A 67 -3.39 3.57 -1.72
CA ARG A 67 -3.57 4.12 -3.06
C ARG A 67 -2.68 5.34 -3.28
N ARG A 68 -2.29 5.62 -4.52
CA ARG A 68 -1.58 6.84 -4.92
C ARG A 68 -2.14 7.35 -6.26
N PRO A 69 -2.33 8.67 -6.46
CA PRO A 69 -2.76 9.20 -7.76
C PRO A 69 -1.76 8.86 -8.87
N LEU A 70 -2.27 8.58 -10.08
CA LEU A 70 -1.43 8.31 -11.25
C LEU A 70 -0.65 9.58 -11.65
N GLN A 71 0.68 9.46 -11.78
CA GLN A 71 1.56 10.61 -12.08
C GLN A 71 1.38 11.18 -13.51
N GLY A 72 0.69 10.45 -14.40
CA GLY A 72 0.40 10.87 -15.78
C GLY A 72 -1.08 10.85 -16.15
N GLY A 73 -1.99 10.64 -15.19
CA GLY A 73 -3.43 10.57 -15.44
C GLY A 73 -3.90 9.35 -16.26
N GLN A 74 -3.01 8.39 -16.53
CA GLN A 74 -3.33 7.13 -17.20
C GLN A 74 -2.57 5.97 -16.54
N PRO A 75 -3.18 4.77 -16.48
CA PRO A 75 -2.49 3.58 -15.96
C PRO A 75 -1.34 3.17 -16.91
N PRO A 76 -0.31 2.49 -16.39
CA PRO A 76 0.76 1.96 -17.24
C PRO A 76 0.21 0.97 -18.27
N SER A 77 0.86 0.90 -19.43
CA SER A 77 0.55 -0.17 -20.40
C SER A 77 0.91 -1.53 -19.82
N GLN A 78 0.30 -2.60 -20.33
CA GLN A 78 0.58 -3.97 -19.87
C GLN A 78 2.07 -4.33 -19.92
N GLU A 79 2.79 -3.86 -20.95
CA GLU A 79 4.25 -4.06 -21.08
C GLU A 79 5.06 -3.28 -20.03
N GLN A 80 4.59 -2.11 -19.60
CA GLN A 80 5.24 -1.34 -18.54
C GLN A 80 5.00 -2.00 -17.18
N GLN A 81 3.80 -2.53 -16.95
CA GLN A 81 3.48 -3.24 -15.71
C GLN A 81 4.32 -4.52 -15.56
N MET A 82 4.47 -5.31 -16.63
CA MET A 82 5.33 -6.50 -16.62
C MET A 82 6.80 -6.20 -16.30
N LYS A 83 7.32 -5.00 -16.62
CA LYS A 83 8.70 -4.62 -16.31
C LYS A 83 8.88 -4.16 -14.87
N ASP A 84 7.85 -3.57 -14.26
CA ASP A 84 7.87 -3.12 -12.86
C ASP A 84 7.77 -4.31 -11.88
N ASP A 85 7.17 -5.43 -12.29
CA ASP A 85 6.96 -6.61 -11.45
C ASP A 85 8.16 -7.59 -11.42
N ASP A 86 9.13 -7.48 -12.34
CA ASP A 86 10.30 -8.37 -12.49
C ASP A 86 11.59 -7.84 -11.79
N ILE A 87 11.48 -6.82 -10.91
CA ILE A 87 12.62 -6.14 -10.25
C ILE A 87 12.61 -6.35 -8.73
#